data_AF-A0A7Y2F813-F1
#
_entry.id   AF-A0A7Y2F813-F1
#
_cell.length_a   1.000
_cell.length_b   1.000
_cell.length_c   1.000
_cell.angle_alpha   90.00
_cell.angle_beta   90.00
_cell.angle_gamma   90.00
#
_symmetry.space_group_name_H-M   'P 1'
#
loop_
_entity.id
_entity.type
_entity.pdbx_description
1 polymer ?
#
loop_
_entity_poly.entity_id
_entity_poly.type
_entity_poly.pdbx_seq_one_letter_code
_entity_poly.pdbx_strand_id
1 'polypeptide(L)'
;YDRYDYPAMSGGGDRVLGELWEFDTSVVANVLKRLDAIEGTHDNGPDDLYHRVIVETFDRGAVEDVQSLGQAYTYHYVGNPIDDGFRLVRPDAANGYVAWPAPS
;
A
#
# COMPACT_ATOMS: atom_id res chain seq x y z
N TYR A 1 -7.47 -2.94 4.11
CA TYR A 1 -8.86 -3.23 3.78
C TYR A 1 -8.93 -4.11 2.56
N ASP A 2 -9.96 -4.94 2.43
CA ASP A 2 -10.13 -5.88 1.32
C ASP A 2 -11.55 -5.81 0.76
N ARG A 3 -11.66 -5.93 -0.55
CA ARG A 3 -12.91 -6.05 -1.30
C ARG A 3 -12.70 -7.14 -2.35
N TYR A 4 -13.78 -7.81 -2.75
CA TYR A 4 -13.71 -9.01 -3.60
C TYR A 4 -12.93 -8.83 -4.92
N ASP A 5 -12.79 -7.60 -5.39
CA ASP A 5 -12.12 -7.19 -6.62
C ASP A 5 -10.74 -6.54 -6.38
N TYR A 6 -10.52 -5.86 -5.26
CA TYR A 6 -9.29 -5.11 -5.02
C TYR A 6 -9.04 -4.76 -3.54
N PRO A 7 -7.78 -4.69 -3.08
CA PRO A 7 -7.45 -4.22 -1.76
C PRO A 7 -7.43 -2.68 -1.67
N ALA A 8 -7.56 -2.15 -0.46
CA ALA A 8 -7.33 -0.73 -0.17
C ALA A 8 -6.47 -0.56 1.08
N MET A 9 -5.58 0.42 1.04
CA MET A 9 -4.72 0.82 2.17
C MET A 9 -4.94 2.29 2.47
N SER A 10 -4.92 2.67 3.73
CA SER A 10 -4.94 4.06 4.18
C SER A 10 -3.86 4.25 5.24
N GLY A 11 -3.50 5.49 5.54
CA GLY A 11 -2.61 5.76 6.68
C GLY A 11 -3.18 5.19 7.99
N GLY A 12 -2.31 4.61 8.83
CA GLY A 12 -2.69 3.91 10.05
C GLY A 12 -1.48 3.43 10.86
N GLY A 13 -1.74 2.68 11.94
CA GLY A 13 -0.70 2.13 12.83
C GLY A 13 -0.38 0.65 12.63
N ASP A 14 -1.17 -0.06 11.83
CA ASP A 14 -0.93 -1.48 11.54
C ASP A 14 0.20 -1.64 10.52
N ARG A 15 0.99 -2.71 10.65
CA ARG A 15 2.04 -3.04 9.68
C ARG A 15 1.46 -3.82 8.52
N VAL A 16 1.88 -3.47 7.31
CA VAL A 16 1.44 -4.13 6.08
C VAL A 16 2.63 -4.91 5.50
N LEU A 17 2.43 -6.21 5.27
CA LEU A 17 3.37 -7.04 4.54
C LEU A 17 3.21 -6.80 3.04
N GLY A 18 4.31 -6.52 2.36
CA GLY A 18 4.34 -6.27 0.93
C GLY A 18 5.68 -6.62 0.31
N GLU A 19 5.85 -6.19 -0.93
CA GLU A 19 7.08 -6.37 -1.72
C GLU A 19 7.66 -5.00 -2.06
N LEU A 20 8.98 -4.86 -1.91
CA LEU A 20 9.71 -3.68 -2.35
C LEU A 20 10.29 -3.95 -3.75
N TRP A 21 9.84 -3.17 -4.73
CA TRP A 21 10.29 -3.29 -6.12
C TRP A 21 11.21 -2.12 -6.48
N GLU A 22 12.39 -2.46 -7.03
CA GLU A 22 13.36 -1.49 -7.51
C GLU A 22 13.33 -1.41 -9.04
N PHE A 23 13.45 -0.19 -9.55
CA PHE A 23 13.48 0.08 -10.99
C PHE A 23 14.64 1.02 -11.31
N ASP A 24 15.19 0.87 -12.52
CA ASP A 24 16.16 1.84 -13.03
C ASP A 24 15.53 3.24 -13.13
N THR A 25 16.30 4.27 -12.80
CA THR A 25 15.81 5.66 -12.77
C THR A 25 15.35 6.14 -14.15
N SER A 26 15.87 5.58 -15.24
CA SER A 26 15.43 5.91 -16.60
C SER A 26 14.02 5.41 -16.93
N VAL A 27 13.50 4.41 -16.21
CA VAL A 27 12.17 3.84 -16.45
C VAL A 27 11.16 4.18 -15.37
N VAL A 28 11.59 4.60 -14.17
CA VAL A 28 10.72 4.82 -13.01
C VAL A 28 9.55 5.76 -13.32
N ALA A 29 9.78 6.84 -14.08
CA ALA A 29 8.72 7.79 -14.45
C ALA A 29 7.64 7.13 -15.33
N ASN A 30 8.03 6.26 -16.25
CA ASN A 30 7.10 5.54 -17.11
C ASN A 30 6.34 4.43 -16.34
N VAL A 31 7.01 3.77 -15.40
CA VAL A 31 6.38 2.77 -14.52
C VAL A 31 5.32 3.45 -13.66
N LEU A 32 5.70 4.53 -12.97
CA LEU A 32 4.80 5.31 -12.11
C LEU A 32 3.59 5.86 -12.87
N LYS A 33 3.78 6.39 -14.08
CA LYS A 33 2.66 6.84 -14.94
C LYS A 33 1.66 5.72 -15.24
N ARG A 34 2.14 4.48 -15.43
CA ARG A 34 1.25 3.34 -15.71
C ARG A 34 0.53 2.87 -14.45
N LEU A 35 1.22 2.84 -13.32
CA LEU A 35 0.62 2.50 -12.03
C LEU A 35 -0.45 3.53 -11.65
N ASP A 36 -0.17 4.83 -11.82
CA ASP A 36 -1.14 5.90 -11.58
C ASP A 36 -2.42 5.70 -12.41
N ALA A 37 -2.30 5.32 -13.69
CA ALA A 37 -3.45 5.06 -14.54
C ALA A 37 -4.27 3.83 -14.12
N ILE A 38 -3.64 2.81 -13.52
CA ILE A 38 -4.30 1.62 -12.99
C ILE A 38 -5.03 1.97 -11.67
N GLU A 39 -4.38 2.72 -10.80
CA GLU A 39 -4.87 3.08 -9.46
C GLU A 39 -5.83 4.27 -9.48
N GLY A 40 -6.10 4.86 -10.65
CA GLY A 40 -6.97 6.03 -10.79
C GLY A 40 -6.39 7.29 -10.14
N THR A 41 -5.07 7.43 -10.14
CA THR A 41 -4.33 8.59 -9.61
C THR A 41 -4.06 9.62 -10.73
N HIS A 42 -4.47 10.87 -10.52
CA HIS A 42 -4.34 11.99 -11.43
C HIS A 42 -3.68 13.16 -10.68
N ASP A 43 -2.36 13.07 -10.54
CA ASP A 43 -1.52 14.05 -9.84
C ASP A 43 -1.91 14.28 -8.36
N ASN A 44 -2.45 13.25 -7.69
CA ASN A 44 -2.98 13.34 -6.33
C ASN A 44 -4.09 14.41 -6.22
N GLY A 45 -4.97 14.43 -7.23
CA GLY A 45 -6.11 15.33 -7.31
C GLY A 45 -7.23 14.98 -6.34
N PRO A 46 -8.23 15.86 -6.17
CA PRO A 46 -9.36 15.64 -5.27
C PRO A 46 -10.31 14.52 -5.71
N ASP A 47 -10.29 14.17 -7.00
CA ASP A 47 -11.17 13.17 -7.61
C ASP A 47 -10.49 11.80 -7.81
N ASP A 48 -9.27 11.64 -7.28
CA ASP A 48 -8.51 10.41 -7.38
C ASP A 48 -9.12 9.27 -6.56
N LEU A 49 -8.99 8.04 -7.06
CA LEU A 49 -9.39 6.86 -6.29
C LEU A 49 -8.33 6.51 -5.23
N TYR A 50 -7.06 6.56 -5.64
CA TYR A 50 -5.90 6.42 -4.75
C TYR A 50 -4.93 7.59 -4.98
N HIS A 51 -4.25 8.02 -3.92
CA HIS A 51 -3.11 8.92 -3.99
C HIS A 51 -1.80 8.14 -3.92
N ARG A 52 -0.87 8.48 -4.79
CA ARG A 52 0.52 8.02 -4.67
C ARG A 52 1.19 8.76 -3.51
N VAL A 53 1.65 8.01 -2.52
CA VAL A 53 2.33 8.51 -1.34
C VAL A 53 3.73 7.91 -1.22
N ILE A 54 4.58 8.54 -0.43
CA ILE A 54 5.88 8.00 -0.05
C ILE A 54 5.75 7.43 1.36
N VAL A 55 6.19 6.20 1.56
CA VAL A 55 6.21 5.52 2.85
C VAL A 55 7.61 5.03 3.17
N GLU A 56 7.91 4.92 4.47
CA GLU A 56 9.10 4.22 4.93
C GLU A 56 8.87 2.71 4.87
N THR A 57 9.84 1.98 4.35
CA THR A 57 9.80 0.52 4.23
C THR A 57 10.82 -0.12 5.17
N PHE A 58 10.53 -1.34 5.61
CA PHE A 58 11.32 -2.02 6.61
C PHE A 58 11.51 -3.49 6.24
N ASP A 59 12.63 -4.07 6.64
CA ASP A 59 12.85 -5.50 6.51
C ASP A 59 11.81 -6.28 7.35
N ARG A 60 11.51 -7.51 6.92
CA ARG A 60 10.56 -8.42 7.56
C ARG A 60 11.10 -9.01 8.88
N GLY A 61 12.24 -8.52 9.37
CA GLY A 61 12.89 -8.96 10.60
C GLY A 61 11.97 -8.93 11.84
N ALA A 62 12.45 -9.53 12.92
CA ALA A 62 11.76 -9.52 14.21
C ALA A 62 11.46 -8.07 14.65
N VAL A 63 10.36 -7.87 15.38
CA VAL A 63 9.84 -6.55 15.79
C VAL A 63 10.90 -5.66 16.48
N GLU A 64 11.89 -6.29 17.10
CA GLU A 64 12.94 -5.66 17.91
C GLU A 64 14.15 -5.20 17.08
N ASP A 65 14.34 -5.72 15.86
CA ASP A 65 15.48 -5.46 14.96
C ASP A 65 15.02 -4.94 13.58
N VAL A 66 13.90 -4.21 13.55
CA VAL A 66 13.32 -3.70 12.29
C VAL A 66 14.25 -2.63 11.70
N GLN A 67 14.96 -2.99 10.64
CA GLN A 67 15.83 -2.09 9.90
C GLN A 67 15.03 -1.39 8.79
N SER A 68 15.17 -0.07 8.70
CA SER A 68 14.68 0.73 7.56
C SER A 68 15.42 0.32 6.28
N LEU A 69 14.64 0.06 5.23
CA LEU A 69 15.13 -0.20 3.87
C LEU A 69 15.09 1.08 3.01
N GLY A 70 14.51 2.15 3.54
CA GLY A 70 14.35 3.44 2.88
C GLY A 70 12.92 3.71 2.43
N GLN A 71 12.77 4.79 1.67
CA GLN A 71 11.48 5.29 1.22
C GLN A 71 11.08 4.70 -0.13
N ALA A 72 9.80 4.37 -0.28
CA ALA A 72 9.22 3.87 -1.52
C ALA A 72 7.86 4.50 -1.81
N TYR A 73 7.44 4.47 -3.08
CA TYR A 73 6.08 4.86 -3.47
C TYR A 73 5.09 3.73 -3.20
N THR A 74 3.90 4.10 -2.73
CA THR A 74 2.73 3.22 -2.64
C THR A 74 1.44 4.03 -2.88
N TYR A 75 0.29 3.38 -2.83
CA TYR A 75 -1.01 3.97 -3.13
C TYR A 75 -1.94 3.87 -1.93
N HIS A 76 -2.43 5.02 -1.46
CA HIS A 76 -3.42 5.11 -0.39
C HIS A 76 -4.78 5.49 -0.95
N TYR A 77 -5.83 4.81 -0.53
CA TYR A 77 -7.20 5.13 -0.88
C TYR A 77 -7.57 6.53 -0.38
N VAL A 78 -8.18 7.35 -1.23
CA VAL A 78 -8.47 8.77 -0.92
C VAL A 78 -9.65 8.89 0.05
N GLY A 79 -10.69 8.08 -0.17
CA GLY A 79 -11.88 8.07 0.66
C GLY A 79 -11.74 7.21 1.93
N ASN A 80 -12.85 7.04 2.63
CA ASN A 80 -12.97 6.02 3.67
C ASN A 80 -13.33 4.68 3.00
N PRO A 81 -12.46 3.66 3.01
CA PRO A 81 -12.73 2.39 2.32
C PRO A 81 -14.01 1.70 2.80
N ILE A 82 -14.44 1.92 4.05
CA ILE A 82 -15.68 1.32 4.58
C ILE A 82 -16.91 1.82 3.83
N ASP A 83 -16.93 3.10 3.43
CA ASP A 83 -18.06 3.71 2.73
C ASP A 83 -18.23 3.12 1.32
N ASP A 84 -17.15 2.61 0.74
CA ASP A 84 -17.10 1.97 -0.59
C ASP A 84 -17.11 0.44 -0.54
N GLY A 85 -17.55 -0.12 0.59
CA GLY A 85 -17.82 -1.56 0.76
C GLY A 85 -16.59 -2.43 1.01
N PHE A 86 -15.42 -1.84 1.29
CA PHE A 86 -14.27 -2.60 1.72
C PHE A 86 -14.44 -3.06 3.18
N ARG A 87 -13.78 -4.16 3.53
CA ARG A 87 -13.74 -4.69 4.90
C ARG A 87 -12.37 -4.45 5.52
N LEU A 88 -12.34 -4.09 6.80
CA LEU A 88 -11.08 -3.96 7.53
C LEU A 88 -10.41 -5.33 7.67
N VAL A 89 -9.14 -5.42 7.25
CA VAL A 89 -8.29 -6.58 7.46
C VAL A 89 -7.49 -6.32 8.74
N ARG A 90 -7.49 -7.27 9.66
CA ARG A 90 -6.73 -7.18 10.91
C ARG A 90 -5.36 -7.83 10.74
N PRO A 91 -4.33 -7.35 11.46
CA PRO A 91 -3.04 -8.03 11.48
C PRO A 91 -3.20 -9.48 11.92
N ASP A 92 -2.48 -10.39 11.26
CA ASP A 92 -2.44 -11.80 11.63
C ASP A 92 -1.82 -11.96 13.03
N ALA A 93 -2.40 -12.84 13.85
CA ALA A 93 -1.99 -12.98 15.24
C ALA A 93 -0.60 -13.63 15.40
N ALA A 94 -0.13 -14.40 14.41
CA ALA A 94 1.15 -15.09 14.47
C ALA A 94 2.32 -14.19 14.03
N ASN A 95 2.09 -13.31 13.05
CA ASN A 95 3.16 -12.48 12.47
C ASN A 95 2.98 -10.97 12.68
N GLY A 96 1.80 -10.49 13.07
CA GLY A 96 1.54 -9.08 13.37
C GLY A 96 1.40 -8.18 12.13
N TYR A 97 1.21 -8.74 10.93
CA TYR A 97 1.08 -8.01 9.69
C TYR A 97 -0.31 -8.19 9.05
N VAL A 98 -0.78 -7.14 8.38
CA VAL A 98 -1.85 -7.22 7.39
C VAL A 98 -1.24 -7.65 6.06
N ALA A 99 -1.89 -8.56 5.34
CA ALA A 99 -1.45 -9.01 4.01
C ALA A 99 -2.66 -9.30 3.11
N TRP A 100 -2.42 -9.31 1.79
CA TRP A 100 -3.42 -9.70 0.79
C TRP A 100 -2.90 -10.86 -0.10
N PRO A 101 -3.80 -11.73 -0.60
CA PRO A 101 -5.22 -11.82 -0.22
C PRO A 101 -5.38 -12.10 1.28
N ALA A 102 -6.42 -11.56 1.90
CA ALA A 102 -6.62 -11.71 3.33
C ALA A 102 -6.75 -13.21 3.67
N PRO A 103 -6.09 -13.73 4.71
CA PRO A 103 -6.23 -15.12 5.09
C PRO A 103 -7.71 -15.43 5.41
N SER A 104 -8.20 -16.52 4.85
CA SER A 104 -9.58 -17.03 5.00
C SER A 104 -9.93 -17.41 6.42
#